data_AF-D7E2U0-F1
#
_entry.id   AF-D7E2U0-F1
#
_cell.length_a   1.000
_cell.length_b   1.000
_cell.length_c   1.000
_cell.angle_alpha   90.00
_cell.angle_beta   90.00
_cell.angle_gamma   90.00
#
_symmetry.space_group_name_H-M   'P 1'
#
loop_
_entity.id
_entity.type
_entity.pdbx_description
1 polymer ?
#
loop_
_entity_poly.entity_id
_entity_poly.type
_entity_poly.pdbx_seq_one_letter_code
_entity_poly.pdbx_strand_id
1 'polypeptide(L)'
;MSWVVEFHQDFEPEFDALPEEVQNRLLARAGLLEAFGSELGRPHVDTPNGSRHSNMKELRFKAGDGFWRTSVITSRRLRPCLEAVERK
;
A
#
# COMPACT_ATOMS: atom_id res chain seq x y z
N MET A 1 -5.01 -17.14 5.38
CA MET A 1 -6.07 -16.35 4.74
C MET A 1 -5.48 -15.67 3.52
N SER A 2 -6.01 -15.91 2.34
CA SER A 2 -5.63 -15.18 1.12
C SER A 2 -6.34 -13.83 1.12
N TRP A 3 -5.63 -12.77 1.50
CA TRP A 3 -6.12 -11.40 1.31
C TRP A 3 -5.95 -11.06 -0.18
N VAL A 4 -6.92 -10.38 -0.77
CA VAL A 4 -6.86 -9.93 -2.17
C VAL A 4 -6.66 -8.42 -2.15
N VAL A 5 -5.54 -7.94 -2.66
CA VAL A 5 -5.26 -6.50 -2.77
C VAL A 5 -5.78 -6.01 -4.12
N GLU A 6 -6.68 -5.02 -4.08
CA GLU A 6 -7.22 -4.40 -5.29
C GLU A 6 -6.71 -2.95 -5.41
N PHE A 7 -6.49 -2.50 -6.63
CA PHE A 7 -6.18 -1.11 -6.92
C PHE A 7 -7.48 -0.32 -7.11
N HIS A 8 -7.52 0.91 -6.61
CA HIS A 8 -8.63 1.81 -6.93
C HIS A 8 -8.59 2.19 -8.41
N GLN A 9 -9.74 2.34 -9.09
CA GLN A 9 -9.76 2.65 -10.53
C GLN A 9 -9.03 3.95 -10.86
N ASP A 10 -9.13 4.94 -9.96
CA ASP A 10 -8.48 6.24 -10.11
C ASP A 10 -6.96 6.15 -9.88
N PHE A 11 -6.51 5.08 -9.24
CA PHE A 11 -5.11 4.82 -8.93
C PHE A 11 -4.40 4.01 -10.03
N GLU A 12 -5.11 3.20 -10.81
CA GLU A 12 -4.54 2.46 -11.95
C GLU A 12 -3.72 3.34 -12.91
N PRO A 13 -4.24 4.47 -13.45
CA PRO A 13 -3.45 5.31 -14.36
C PRO A 13 -2.26 6.00 -13.67
N GLU A 14 -2.36 6.26 -12.36
CA GLU A 14 -1.27 6.85 -11.59
C GLU A 14 -0.14 5.83 -11.39
N PHE A 15 -0.50 4.57 -11.14
CA PHE A 15 0.43 3.45 -11.06
C PHE A 15 1.14 3.17 -12.39
N ASP A 16 0.42 3.15 -13.50
CA ASP A 16 0.98 2.95 -14.85
C ASP A 16 1.98 4.07 -15.23
N ALA A 17 1.77 5.28 -14.72
CA ALA A 17 2.69 6.40 -14.91
C ALA A 17 3.97 6.32 -14.04
N LEU A 18 4.02 5.41 -13.06
CA LEU A 18 5.20 5.23 -12.21
C LEU A 18 6.33 4.48 -12.95
N PRO A 19 7.60 4.72 -12.59
CA PRO A 19 8.72 3.92 -13.10
C PRO A 19 8.56 2.44 -12.75
N GLU A 20 9.00 1.55 -13.65
CA GLU A 20 8.90 0.09 -13.48
C GLU A 20 9.52 -0.43 -12.16
N GLU A 21 10.62 0.18 -11.69
CA GLU A 21 11.20 -0.14 -10.39
C GLU A 21 10.26 0.13 -9.21
N VAL A 22 9.48 1.21 -9.29
CA VAL A 22 8.52 1.62 -8.27
C VAL A 22 7.32 0.69 -8.32
N GLN A 23 6.81 0.41 -9.51
CA GLN A 23 5.73 -0.54 -9.75
C GLN A 23 6.05 -1.92 -9.17
N ASN A 24 7.21 -2.48 -9.52
CA ASN A 24 7.66 -3.79 -9.02
C ASN A 24 7.81 -3.82 -7.51
N ARG A 25 8.38 -2.77 -6.89
CA ARG A 25 8.47 -2.71 -5.43
C ARG A 25 7.10 -2.60 -4.79
N LEU A 26 6.20 -1.80 -5.33
CA LEU A 26 4.85 -1.64 -4.81
C LEU A 26 4.07 -2.96 -4.87
N LEU A 27 4.11 -3.66 -6.02
CA LEU A 27 3.53 -5.00 -6.19
C LEU A 27 4.13 -6.00 -5.20
N ALA A 28 5.44 -5.98 -4.98
CA ALA A 28 6.07 -6.83 -3.98
C ALA A 28 5.56 -6.54 -2.55
N ARG A 29 5.24 -5.27 -2.23
CA ARG A 29 4.65 -4.90 -0.92
C ARG A 29 3.17 -5.27 -0.85
N ALA A 30 2.44 -5.15 -1.95
CA ALA A 30 1.07 -5.62 -2.07
C ALA A 30 0.99 -7.14 -1.83
N GLY A 31 1.88 -7.93 -2.46
CA GLY A 31 1.95 -9.37 -2.23
C GLY A 31 2.30 -9.75 -0.78
N LEU A 32 3.12 -8.94 -0.10
CA LEU A 32 3.36 -9.10 1.34
C LEU A 32 2.09 -8.81 2.17
N LEU A 33 1.31 -7.78 1.80
CA LEU A 33 0.01 -7.55 2.41
C LEU A 33 -0.98 -8.68 2.11
N GLU A 34 -0.94 -9.30 0.93
CA GLU A 34 -1.78 -10.45 0.61
C GLU A 34 -1.44 -11.68 1.47
N ALA A 35 -0.16 -11.89 1.72
CA ALA A 35 0.36 -13.01 2.51
C ALA A 35 0.18 -12.82 4.03
N PHE A 36 0.47 -11.62 4.55
CA PHE A 36 0.49 -11.33 5.99
C PHE A 36 -0.73 -10.51 6.47
N GLY A 37 -1.44 -9.82 5.58
CA GLY A 37 -2.63 -9.05 5.91
C GLY A 37 -2.40 -7.96 6.95
N SER A 38 -3.34 -7.86 7.91
CA SER A 38 -3.28 -6.89 9.00
C SER A 38 -2.13 -7.12 9.98
N GLU A 39 -1.53 -8.30 10.00
CA GLU A 39 -0.39 -8.65 10.87
C GLU A 39 0.93 -8.05 10.37
N LEU A 40 0.97 -7.50 9.16
CA LEU A 40 2.12 -6.75 8.67
C LEU A 40 2.31 -5.50 9.56
N GLY A 41 3.25 -5.62 10.49
CA GLY A 41 3.61 -4.60 11.48
C GLY A 41 4.86 -3.82 11.08
N ARG A 42 5.42 -3.07 12.04
CA ARG A 42 6.70 -2.38 11.86
C ARG A 42 7.79 -3.39 11.51
N PRO A 43 8.73 -3.07 10.61
CA PRO A 43 9.05 -1.75 10.04
C PRO A 43 8.39 -1.45 8.67
N HIS A 44 7.51 -2.31 8.16
CA HIS A 44 6.99 -2.22 6.79
C HIS A 44 5.71 -1.38 6.66
N VAL A 45 4.95 -1.30 7.76
CA VAL A 45 3.69 -0.56 7.85
C VAL A 45 3.71 0.30 9.10
N ASP A 46 3.35 1.57 8.96
CA ASP A 46 3.02 2.45 10.09
C ASP A 46 1.51 2.71 10.12
N THR A 47 0.95 2.84 11.32
CA THR A 47 -0.44 3.27 11.49
C THR A 47 -0.41 4.80 11.62
N PRO A 48 -1.03 5.57 10.69
CA PRO A 48 -1.07 7.02 10.80
C PRO A 48 -1.86 7.41 12.07
N ASN A 49 -1.12 7.86 13.09
CA ASN A 49 -1.66 8.26 14.38
C ASN A 49 -2.48 9.55 14.20
N GLY A 50 -3.81 9.42 14.03
CA GLY A 50 -4.72 10.55 13.81
C GLY A 50 -5.71 10.41 12.65
N SER A 51 -5.71 9.30 11.89
CA SER A 51 -6.68 9.10 10.81
C SER A 51 -8.07 8.72 11.33
N ARG A 52 -9.13 9.32 10.76
CA ARG A 52 -10.55 8.98 11.03
C ARG A 52 -10.89 7.50 10.76
N HIS A 53 -10.03 6.80 10.04
CA HIS A 53 -10.14 5.38 9.73
C HIS A 53 -9.04 4.59 10.45
N SER A 54 -9.40 3.94 11.56
CA SER A 54 -8.48 3.12 12.39
C SER A 54 -7.85 1.93 11.66
N ASN A 55 -8.31 1.64 10.44
CA ASN A 55 -7.92 0.50 9.62
C ASN A 55 -6.97 0.88 8.46
N MET A 56 -6.53 2.13 8.38
CA MET A 56 -5.60 2.59 7.34
C MET A 56 -4.15 2.30 7.74
N LYS A 57 -3.36 1.80 6.80
CA LYS A 57 -1.95 1.43 6.94
C LYS A 57 -1.14 2.17 5.88
N GLU A 58 -0.02 2.76 6.26
CA GLU A 58 0.92 3.39 5.30
C GLU A 58 2.09 2.44 5.04
N LEU A 59 2.21 1.96 3.81
CA LEU A 59 3.38 1.26 3.31
C LEU A 59 4.48 2.26 2.98
N ARG A 60 5.68 1.99 3.47
CA ARG A 60 6.88 2.78 3.14
C ARG A 60 7.90 1.91 2.43
N PHE A 61 8.38 2.37 1.29
CA PHE A 61 9.47 1.71 0.59
C PHE A 61 10.33 2.72 -0.15
N LYS A 62 11.63 2.41 -0.24
CA LYS A 62 12.55 3.13 -1.13
C LYS A 62 12.44 2.49 -2.51
N ALA A 63 12.36 3.28 -3.58
CA ALA A 63 12.40 2.81 -4.96
C ALA A 63 13.06 3.86 -5.85
N GLY A 64 13.99 3.43 -6.71
CA GLY A 64 14.92 4.33 -7.39
C GLY A 64 15.67 5.23 -6.40
N ASP A 65 15.71 6.54 -6.72
CA ASP A 65 16.30 7.60 -5.90
C ASP A 65 15.35 8.21 -4.85
N GLY A 66 14.10 7.72 -4.76
CA GLY A 66 13.04 8.32 -3.93
C GLY A 66 12.55 7.44 -2.78
N PHE A 67 11.92 8.10 -1.80
CA PHE A 67 11.09 7.42 -0.80
C PHE A 67 9.62 7.53 -1.20
N TRP A 68 8.96 6.39 -1.23
CA TRP A 68 7.56 6.26 -1.64
C TRP A 68 6.72 5.87 -0.43
N ARG A 69 5.52 6.45 -0.38
CA ARG A 69 4.51 6.18 0.65
C ARG A 69 3.22 5.80 -0.03
N THR A 70 2.59 4.75 0.47
CA THR A 70 1.33 4.26 -0.11
C THR A 70 0.33 3.98 0.98
N SER A 71 -0.88 4.50 0.81
CA SER A 71 -1.97 4.28 1.76
C SER A 71 -2.80 3.06 1.38
N VAL A 72 -3.03 2.18 2.34
CA VAL A 72 -3.83 0.96 2.20
C VAL A 72 -4.94 0.99 3.23
N ILE A 73 -6.18 0.74 2.81
CA ILE A 73 -7.30 0.59 3.74
C ILE A 73 -7.48 -0.89 4.06
N THR A 74 -7.02 -1.32 5.23
CA THR A 74 -7.13 -2.72 5.70
C THR A 74 -8.35 -2.90 6.59
N SER A 75 -9.55 -2.77 6.01
CA SER A 75 -10.78 -3.04 6.78
C SER A 75 -11.11 -4.54 6.78
N ARG A 76 -11.69 -5.08 7.87
CA ARG A 76 -12.19 -6.47 7.91
C ARG A 76 -13.44 -6.70 7.06
N ARG A 77 -14.08 -5.62 6.58
CA ARG A 77 -15.39 -5.63 5.93
C ARG A 77 -15.31 -5.43 4.42
N LEU A 78 -14.27 -4.73 3.95
CA LEU A 78 -13.98 -4.51 2.54
C LEU A 78 -12.64 -5.16 2.20
N ARG A 79 -12.47 -5.50 0.92
CA ARG A 79 -11.18 -5.96 0.40
C ARG A 79 -10.15 -4.82 0.57
N PRO A 80 -8.88 -5.12 0.87
CA PRO A 80 -7.87 -4.09 0.99
C PRO A 80 -7.65 -3.39 -0.35
N CYS A 81 -7.89 -2.08 -0.38
CA CYS A 81 -7.67 -1.23 -1.55
C CYS A 81 -6.45 -0.32 -1.36
N LEU A 82 -5.68 -0.15 -2.43
CA LEU A 82 -4.61 0.83 -2.58
C LEU A 82 -5.18 2.10 -3.23
N GLU A 83 -5.01 3.26 -2.59
CA GLU A 83 -5.70 4.50 -3.01
C GLU A 83 -4.78 5.69 -3.30
N ALA A 84 -3.52 5.71 -2.87
CA ALA A 84 -2.62 6.84 -3.16
C ALA A 84 -1.14 6.45 -3.03
N VAL A 85 -0.30 6.86 -3.98
CA VAL A 85 1.17 6.74 -3.94
C VAL A 85 1.81 8.12 -4.01
N GLU A 86 2.42 8.55 -2.92
CA GLU A 86 3.14 9.83 -2.87
C GLU A 86 4.65 9.60 -2.88
N ARG A 87 5.34 10.33 -3.76
CA ARG A 87 6.79 10.50 -3.74
C ARG A 87 7.15 11.64 -2.79
N LYS A 88 8.01 11.37 -1.81
CA LYS A 88 8.64 12.40 -0.97
C LYS A 88 9.93 12.95 -1.56
#